data_AF-A0A170WWL4-F1
#
_entry.id   AF-A0A170WWL4-F1
#
_cell.length_a   1.000
_cell.length_b   1.000
_cell.length_c   1.000
_cell.angle_alpha   90.00
_cell.angle_beta   90.00
_cell.angle_gamma   90.00
#
_symmetry.space_group_name_H-M   'P 1'
#
loop_
_entity.id
_entity.type
_entity.pdbx_description
1 polymer ?
#
loop_
_entity_poly.entity_id
_entity_poly.type
_entity_poly.pdbx_seq_one_letter_code
_entity_poly.pdbx_strand_id
1 'polypeptide(L)'
;QLCEKAGLLQRALEHYTDLYDIKRAVVHTHLLSPEWLVGYFGTLSVEDSLECIKAMLTANIRQNLQICVQIATKYHEQLTTKALIDLFESFKSYEVYFTSWFYS
;
A
#
# COMPACT_ATOMS: atom_id res chain seq x y z
N GLN A 1 -15.64 -19.49 2.56
CA GLN A 1 -15.26 -19.29 1.14
C GLN A 1 -14.30 -18.11 0.90
N LEU A 2 -13.91 -17.31 1.90
CA LEU A 2 -12.92 -16.22 1.71
C LEU A 2 -11.48 -16.73 1.56
N CYS A 3 -11.13 -17.86 2.19
CA CYS A 3 -9.77 -18.39 2.19
C CYS A 3 -9.29 -18.88 0.82
N GLU A 4 -10.18 -19.42 -0.03
CA GLU A 4 -9.81 -19.94 -1.35
C GLU A 4 -9.48 -18.82 -2.34
N LYS A 5 -10.19 -17.69 -2.25
CA LYS A 5 -9.97 -16.53 -3.14
C LYS A 5 -8.73 -15.73 -2.77
N ALA A 6 -8.39 -15.68 -1.48
CA ALA A 6 -7.22 -14.98 -0.98
C ALA A 6 -5.90 -15.56 -1.56
N GLY A 7 -5.77 -16.89 -1.55
CA GLY A 7 -4.59 -17.56 -2.10
C GLY A 7 -4.45 -17.42 -3.62
N LEU A 8 -5.57 -17.35 -4.35
CA LEU A 8 -5.54 -17.14 -5.80
C LEU A 8 -5.08 -15.72 -6.17
N LEU A 9 -5.54 -14.70 -5.44
CA LEU A 9 -5.16 -13.32 -5.69
C LEU A 9 -3.67 -13.07 -5.38
N GLN A 10 -3.15 -13.67 -4.32
CA GLN A 10 -1.71 -13.61 -4.00
C GLN A 10 -0.87 -14.16 -5.13
N ARG A 11 -1.19 -15.37 -5.62
CA ARG A 11 -0.46 -15.98 -6.75
C ARG A 11 -0.59 -15.14 -8.02
N ALA A 12 -1.75 -14.55 -8.26
CA ALA A 12 -1.94 -13.66 -9.41
C ALA A 12 -0.99 -12.46 -9.34
N LEU A 13 -0.88 -11.81 -8.17
CA LEU A 13 0.04 -10.69 -7.95
C LEU A 13 1.51 -11.08 -8.18
N GLU A 14 1.94 -12.25 -7.73
CA GLU A 14 3.32 -12.75 -7.96
C GLU A 14 3.64 -12.97 -9.44
N HIS A 15 2.62 -13.23 -10.26
CA HIS A 15 2.76 -13.44 -11.70
C HIS A 15 2.47 -12.17 -12.52
N TYR A 16 1.90 -11.12 -11.91
CA TYR A 16 1.67 -9.87 -12.61
C TYR A 16 2.98 -9.15 -12.87
N THR A 17 3.20 -8.86 -14.14
CA THR A 17 4.33 -8.07 -14.63
C THR A 17 3.93 -6.64 -14.95
N ASP A 18 2.62 -6.38 -15.12
CA ASP A 18 2.09 -5.06 -15.44
C ASP A 18 1.64 -4.33 -14.16
N LEU A 19 2.17 -3.12 -13.97
CA LEU A 19 1.81 -2.24 -12.85
C LEU A 19 0.30 -1.95 -12.81
N TYR A 20 -0.37 -1.91 -13.97
CA TYR A 20 -1.82 -1.72 -14.05
C TYR A 20 -2.58 -2.86 -13.36
N ASP A 21 -2.21 -4.11 -13.64
CA ASP A 21 -2.84 -5.29 -13.06
C ASP A 21 -2.52 -5.41 -11.57
N ILE A 22 -1.27 -5.11 -11.19
CA ILE A 22 -0.85 -5.03 -9.78
C ILE A 22 -1.73 -4.02 -9.05
N LYS A 23 -1.83 -2.79 -9.54
CA LYS A 23 -2.66 -1.72 -8.92
C LYS A 23 -4.11 -2.16 -8.74
N ARG A 24 -4.68 -2.87 -9.72
CA ARG A 24 -6.06 -3.37 -9.64
C ARG A 24 -6.24 -4.50 -8.64
N ALA A 25 -5.21 -5.31 -8.38
CA ALA A 25 -5.29 -6.37 -7.39
C ALA A 25 -4.97 -5.89 -5.96
N VAL A 26 -3.96 -5.03 -5.77
CA VAL A 26 -3.55 -4.54 -4.44
C VAL A 26 -4.62 -3.70 -3.76
N VAL A 27 -5.55 -3.08 -4.50
CA VAL A 27 -6.69 -2.36 -3.91
C VAL A 27 -7.66 -3.30 -3.18
N HIS A 28 -7.66 -4.59 -3.51
CA HIS A 28 -8.42 -5.62 -2.82
C HIS A 28 -7.67 -6.16 -1.59
N THR A 29 -7.15 -5.26 -0.75
CA THR A 29 -6.39 -5.56 0.47
C THR A 29 -7.12 -6.52 1.41
N HIS A 30 -8.45 -6.48 1.47
CA HIS A 30 -9.31 -7.39 2.25
C HIS A 30 -9.21 -8.87 1.84
N LEU A 31 -8.75 -9.15 0.62
CA LEU A 31 -8.50 -10.52 0.14
C LEU A 31 -7.04 -10.94 0.37
N LEU A 32 -6.18 -10.03 0.81
CA LEU A 32 -4.75 -10.27 0.99
C LEU A 32 -4.41 -10.24 2.48
N SER A 33 -3.39 -11.01 2.88
CA SER A 33 -2.85 -10.84 4.23
C SER A 33 -2.06 -9.53 4.26
N PRO A 34 -2.28 -8.64 5.26
CA PRO A 34 -1.52 -7.40 5.39
C PRO A 34 -0.01 -7.67 5.51
N GLU A 35 0.37 -8.70 6.24
CA GLU A 35 1.78 -9.09 6.43
C GLU A 35 2.44 -9.49 5.11
N TRP A 36 1.72 -10.26 4.29
CA TRP A 36 2.19 -10.69 2.98
C TRP A 36 2.28 -9.50 2.02
N LEU A 37 1.26 -8.64 2.00
CA LEU A 37 1.24 -7.45 1.15
C LEU A 37 2.43 -6.54 1.48
N VAL A 38 2.70 -6.30 2.76
CA VAL A 38 3.89 -5.56 3.20
C VAL A 38 5.17 -6.21 2.67
N GLY A 39 5.30 -7.55 2.72
CA GLY A 39 6.44 -8.25 2.13
C GLY A 39 6.56 -8.07 0.61
N TYR A 40 5.44 -8.11 -0.12
CA TYR A 40 5.38 -7.91 -1.57
C TYR A 40 5.84 -6.51 -1.99
N PHE A 41 5.53 -5.47 -1.21
CA PHE A 41 6.08 -4.13 -1.50
C PHE A 41 7.61 -4.08 -1.44
N GLY A 42 8.26 -4.99 -0.71
CA GLY A 42 9.72 -5.12 -0.71
C GLY A 42 10.30 -5.72 -2.00
N THR A 43 9.49 -6.30 -2.87
CA THR A 43 9.93 -6.81 -4.18
C THR A 43 9.68 -5.81 -5.31
N LEU A 44 8.87 -4.78 -5.06
CA LEU A 44 8.57 -3.70 -6.01
C LEU A 44 9.66 -2.63 -5.99
N SER A 45 9.76 -1.89 -7.10
CA SER A 45 10.59 -0.69 -7.14
C SER A 45 9.99 0.42 -6.27
N VAL A 46 10.79 1.43 -5.93
CA VAL A 46 10.33 2.60 -5.16
C VAL A 46 9.19 3.32 -5.88
N GLU A 47 9.30 3.49 -7.20
CA GLU A 47 8.29 4.16 -8.03
C GLU A 47 6.98 3.36 -8.07
N ASP A 48 7.08 2.05 -8.32
CA ASP A 48 5.92 1.16 -8.36
C ASP A 48 5.21 1.09 -7.00
N SER A 49 5.98 1.09 -5.92
CA SER A 49 5.46 1.10 -4.55
C SER A 49 4.64 2.36 -4.27
N LEU A 50 5.15 3.53 -4.63
CA LEU A 50 4.42 4.79 -4.44
C LEU A 50 3.13 4.82 -5.27
N GLU A 51 3.19 4.37 -6.53
CA GLU A 51 2.02 4.24 -7.41
C GLU A 51 0.97 3.26 -6.87
N CYS A 52 1.41 2.13 -6.30
CA CYS A 52 0.53 1.16 -5.66
C CYS A 52 -0.12 1.72 -4.38
N ILE A 53 0.65 2.38 -3.51
CA ILE A 53 0.10 3.04 -2.31
C ILE A 53 -0.95 4.08 -2.72
N LYS A 54 -0.66 4.90 -3.73
CA LYS A 54 -1.60 5.88 -4.29
C LYS A 54 -2.91 5.23 -4.74
N ALA A 55 -2.82 4.13 -5.49
CA ALA A 55 -3.99 3.39 -5.97
C ALA A 55 -4.81 2.81 -4.81
N MET A 56 -4.15 2.23 -3.81
CA MET A 56 -4.81 1.71 -2.60
C MET A 56 -5.55 2.81 -1.83
N LEU A 57 -4.91 3.96 -1.59
CA LEU A 57 -5.53 5.09 -0.91
C LEU A 57 -6.71 5.66 -1.71
N THR A 58 -6.57 5.74 -3.05
CA THR A 58 -7.64 6.20 -3.95
C THR A 58 -8.86 5.27 -3.93
N ALA A 59 -8.63 3.96 -3.89
CA ALA A 59 -9.71 2.98 -3.88
C ALA A 59 -10.49 2.97 -2.56
N ASN A 60 -9.79 2.96 -1.43
CA ASN A 60 -10.43 3.06 -0.11
C ASN A 60 -9.43 3.51 0.96
N ILE A 61 -9.32 4.82 1.16
CA ILE A 61 -8.43 5.40 2.16
C ILE A 61 -8.69 4.86 3.58
N ARG A 62 -9.96 4.72 4.01
CA ARG A 62 -10.27 4.34 5.40
C ARG A 62 -9.76 2.94 5.75
N GLN A 63 -9.89 1.99 4.82
CA GLN A 63 -9.41 0.63 5.03
C GLN A 63 -7.91 0.49 4.72
N ASN A 64 -7.45 1.14 3.66
CA ASN A 64 -6.09 0.94 3.16
C ASN A 64 -5.05 1.82 3.86
N LEU A 65 -5.44 2.91 4.53
CA LEU A 65 -4.50 3.81 5.20
C LEU A 65 -3.63 3.07 6.22
N GLN A 66 -4.21 2.17 7.01
CA GLN A 66 -3.46 1.44 8.04
C GLN A 66 -2.34 0.59 7.42
N ILE A 67 -2.62 -0.12 6.33
CA ILE A 67 -1.60 -0.95 5.67
C ILE A 67 -0.60 -0.11 4.88
N CYS A 68 -1.03 0.98 4.26
CA CYS A 68 -0.14 1.94 3.59
C CYS A 68 0.87 2.54 4.57
N VAL A 69 0.43 2.93 5.77
CA VAL A 69 1.32 3.45 6.83
C VAL A 69 2.31 2.38 7.27
N GLN A 70 1.88 1.13 7.44
CA GLN A 70 2.81 0.04 7.79
C GLN A 70 3.89 -0.20 6.71
N ILE A 71 3.50 -0.21 5.44
CA ILE A 71 4.44 -0.33 4.31
C ILE A 71 5.40 0.87 4.33
N ALA A 72 4.86 2.07 4.44
CA ALA A 72 5.62 3.31 4.51
C ALA A 72 6.63 3.27 5.66
N THR A 73 6.22 2.91 6.88
CA THR A 73 7.13 2.79 8.03
C THR A 73 8.19 1.71 7.81
N LYS A 74 7.86 0.57 7.20
CA LYS A 74 8.84 -0.51 6.97
C LYS A 74 9.87 -0.16 5.89
N TYR A 75 9.45 0.51 4.82
CA TYR A 75 10.29 0.82 3.66
C TYR A 75 10.62 2.32 3.55
N HIS A 76 10.44 3.12 4.61
CA HIS A 76 10.64 4.57 4.58
C HIS A 76 12.06 4.97 4.15
N GLU A 77 13.07 4.17 4.49
CA GLU A 77 14.46 4.39 4.08
C GLU A 77 14.62 4.32 2.55
N GLN A 78 13.90 3.40 1.89
CA GLN A 78 13.94 3.22 0.43
C GLN A 78 12.99 4.19 -0.29
N LEU A 79 11.77 4.33 0.22
CA LEU A 79 10.72 5.17 -0.37
C LEU A 79 10.98 6.67 -0.16
N THR A 80 11.91 7.02 0.73
CA THR A 80 12.20 8.38 1.20
C THR A 80 11.00 9.01 1.92
N THR A 81 11.21 9.37 3.18
CA THR A 81 10.21 10.02 4.03
C THR A 81 9.49 11.20 3.35
N LYS A 82 10.21 12.00 2.56
CA LYS A 82 9.64 13.14 1.83
C LYS A 82 8.55 12.72 0.83
N ALA A 83 8.80 11.71 0.00
CA ALA A 83 7.82 11.27 -1.00
C ALA A 83 6.57 10.67 -0.34
N LEU A 84 6.75 9.94 0.76
CA LEU A 84 5.65 9.42 1.56
C LEU A 84 4.83 10.54 2.19
N ILE A 85 5.48 11.57 2.77
CA ILE A 85 4.79 12.74 3.32
C ILE A 85 3.97 13.44 2.24
N ASP A 86 4.59 13.80 1.11
CA ASP A 86 3.91 14.48 0.01
C ASP A 86 2.70 13.66 -0.50
N LEU A 87 2.86 12.33 -0.60
CA LEU A 87 1.79 11.41 -0.99
C LEU A 87 0.66 11.42 0.04
N PHE A 88 0.95 11.13 1.32
CA PHE A 88 -0.08 11.08 2.35
C PHE A 88 -0.75 12.42 2.57
N GLU A 89 -0.02 13.54 2.48
CA GLU A 89 -0.56 14.88 2.60
C GLU A 89 -1.58 15.17 1.49
N SER A 90 -1.31 14.76 0.25
CA SER A 90 -2.26 14.89 -0.86
C SER A 90 -3.60 14.18 -0.62
N PHE A 91 -3.59 13.08 0.17
CA PHE A 91 -4.80 12.36 0.57
C PHE A 91 -5.36 12.82 1.93
N LYS A 92 -4.52 13.33 2.84
CA LYS A 92 -4.86 13.75 4.21
C LYS A 92 -5.29 15.20 4.34
N SER A 93 -5.14 16.06 3.32
CA SER A 93 -5.82 17.37 3.32
C SER A 93 -7.35 17.27 3.51
N TYR A 94 -7.93 16.07 3.46
CA TYR A 94 -9.34 15.79 3.76
C TYR A 94 -9.65 15.30 5.19
N GLU A 95 -8.69 14.76 5.97
CA GLU A 95 -8.90 14.48 7.39
C GLU A 95 -7.62 14.78 8.20
N VAL A 96 -7.71 15.93 8.88
CA VAL A 96 -6.82 16.51 9.88
C VAL A 96 -6.24 15.44 10.82
N TYR A 97 -5.04 15.69 11.38
CA TYR A 97 -4.31 14.87 12.38
C TYR A 97 -3.37 13.78 11.81
N PHE A 98 -2.23 14.18 11.23
CA PHE A 98 -1.04 13.31 11.05
C PHE A 98 0.10 13.66 12.02
N THR A 99 -0.05 14.72 12.82
CA THR A 99 1.03 15.31 13.63
C THR A 99 1.52 14.48 14.81
N SER A 100 0.94 13.31 15.10
CA SER A 100 1.34 12.48 16.25
C SER A 100 2.22 11.27 15.91
N TRP A 101 2.45 10.94 14.64
CA TRP A 101 3.17 9.71 14.24
C TRP A 101 4.69 9.88 14.06
N PHE A 102 5.21 11.12 14.07
CA PHE A 102 6.63 11.39 13.82
C PHE A 102 7.44 11.85 15.06
N TYR A 103 6.79 12.02 16.22
CA TYR A 103 7.40 12.63 17.42
C TYR A 103 7.45 11.71 18.65
N SER A 104 7.32 10.38 18.50
CA SER A 104 7.55 9.43 19.59
C SER A 104 8.47 8.28 19.18
#